data_AF-A0A258FBQ1-F1
#
_entry.id   AF-A0A258FBQ1-F1
#
_cell.length_a   1.000
_cell.length_b   1.000
_cell.length_c   1.000
_cell.angle_alpha   90.00
_cell.angle_beta   90.00
_cell.angle_gamma   90.00
#
_symmetry.space_group_name_H-M   'P 1'
#
loop_
_entity.id
_entity.type
_entity.pdbx_description
1 polymer ?
#
loop_
_entity_poly.entity_id
_entity_poly.type
_entity_poly.pdbx_seq_one_letter_code
_entity_poly.pdbx_strand_id
1 'polypeptide(L)'
;PPAGPTCAPATATPQPARALPSASSATDAAAAQILVAEDNDINRRVIERQLELLGVNCVVAENGREALLHWRKGHYAVVLTDLHMPEMDGYELTARIRGEEPPGQHTPIVAVTANALRGEAQRCIDAGMDDFITKPVQVEELRRVLARWLPTRADGTPVPLRALSRAPAAAMDKAAPAVFDAQVLPGLIGNDAALIAEFLTDFQRSAHDTAQAIRDACAAADWRQAGDLAHRLKSSARSVGADWVERRWDGVTPESGLPAAARRARHALIADAAREAGALVVLFGHTADDVAEGDWMRARGSTLGGLREWSPSPAWPEGRGLMLLRPMLEERRQALRDLLRARGRDWIEDPGNEGFGRGAARRSLNAPAVKADRDPARAEPPVPSGKNDRVTASGSPNPLLLGEGFDGVIRLGQTVLCAAGHDRPPRPDRLTALEARLAAELPFTATLAGARIEATPGRVVVMREAGEFRRRASVQLRLNPDRPAVWDGRYEITASEDGWSVVPALGLLAGLSDADRALVARSPAAARGALPVLIRDGSDRPVLAWRAARVLNLGPRRLMLALGETTQEKDLTRTVHGETPPSDLF
;
A
#
# COMPACT_ATOMS: atom_id res chain seq x y z
N PRO A 1 34.27 -1.60 -41.79
CA PRO A 1 34.50 -0.14 -41.90
C PRO A 1 33.50 0.52 -42.89
N PRO A 2 33.05 1.76 -42.65
CA PRO A 2 33.50 2.71 -41.65
C PRO A 2 32.60 2.74 -40.40
N ALA A 3 33.22 3.16 -39.30
CA ALA A 3 32.71 3.19 -37.95
C ALA A 3 31.75 4.36 -37.72
N GLY A 4 30.67 4.12 -36.98
CA GLY A 4 29.82 5.19 -36.43
C GLY A 4 30.55 5.92 -35.29
N PRO A 5 30.30 7.23 -35.09
CA PRO A 5 30.94 7.98 -34.02
C PRO A 5 30.35 7.56 -32.66
N THR A 6 31.21 7.03 -31.80
CA THR A 6 30.99 6.87 -30.37
C THR A 6 30.81 8.24 -29.72
N CYS A 7 29.62 8.52 -29.17
CA CYS A 7 29.35 9.71 -28.38
C CYS A 7 29.78 9.46 -26.92
N ALA A 8 30.85 10.12 -26.49
CA ALA A 8 31.33 10.12 -25.11
C ALA A 8 30.44 11.01 -24.22
N PRO A 9 30.34 10.72 -22.91
CA PRO A 9 29.59 11.58 -21.98
C PRO A 9 30.28 12.94 -21.84
N ALA A 10 29.57 14.01 -22.21
CA ALA A 10 30.03 15.37 -22.00
C ALA A 10 30.06 15.69 -20.50
N THR A 11 31.26 15.73 -19.93
CA THR A 11 31.53 16.35 -18.64
C THR A 11 31.23 17.84 -18.75
N ALA A 12 30.17 18.30 -18.08
CA ALA A 12 29.87 19.72 -17.95
C ALA A 12 30.99 20.41 -17.15
N THR A 13 31.71 21.31 -17.81
CA THR A 13 32.75 22.15 -17.21
C THR A 13 32.09 23.22 -16.33
N PRO A 14 32.57 23.50 -15.10
CA PRO A 14 32.04 24.59 -14.29
C PRO A 14 32.35 25.94 -14.94
N GLN A 15 31.33 26.73 -15.25
CA GLN A 15 31.48 28.11 -15.69
C GLN A 15 31.93 29.00 -14.52
N PRO A 16 32.88 29.93 -14.73
CA PRO A 16 33.32 30.83 -13.67
C PRO A 16 32.22 31.85 -13.32
N ALA A 17 32.12 32.19 -12.03
CA ALA A 17 31.25 33.24 -11.51
C ALA A 17 31.50 34.56 -12.26
N ARG A 18 30.44 35.11 -12.85
CA ARG A 18 30.51 36.31 -13.70
C ARG A 18 30.23 37.55 -12.86
N ALA A 19 31.18 38.49 -12.83
CA ALA A 19 31.02 39.78 -12.17
C ALA A 19 30.05 40.69 -12.94
N LEU A 20 29.12 41.32 -12.23
CA LEU A 20 28.25 42.39 -12.73
C LEU A 20 29.02 43.73 -12.83
N PRO A 21 28.64 44.64 -13.75
CA PRO A 21 29.27 45.95 -13.88
C PRO A 21 29.00 46.82 -12.64
N SER A 22 30.04 47.52 -12.20
CA SER A 22 30.10 48.24 -10.93
C SER A 22 29.55 49.68 -10.99
N ALA A 23 28.63 49.92 -10.05
CA ALA A 23 28.46 51.08 -9.15
C ALA A 23 27.75 52.38 -9.60
N SER A 24 26.68 52.69 -8.86
CA SER A 24 26.36 53.97 -8.18
C SER A 24 25.11 53.70 -7.33
N SER A 25 24.96 53.97 -6.03
CA SER A 25 25.64 54.80 -5.03
C SER A 25 25.35 54.20 -3.64
N ALA A 26 26.07 54.70 -2.62
CA ALA A 26 26.08 54.20 -1.25
C ALA A 26 24.76 54.40 -0.48
N THR A 27 23.97 53.33 -0.34
CA THR A 27 23.11 53.05 0.82
C THR A 27 22.78 51.54 0.82
N ASP A 28 22.97 50.88 1.98
CA ASP A 28 22.59 49.49 2.31
C ASP A 28 23.21 48.38 1.43
N ALA A 29 24.17 47.57 1.88
CA ALA A 29 24.03 46.62 2.99
C ALA A 29 22.61 46.06 3.21
N ALA A 30 21.74 46.05 2.20
CA ALA A 30 20.55 45.21 2.18
C ALA A 30 21.07 43.78 2.18
N ALA A 31 21.14 43.18 3.37
CA ALA A 31 21.55 41.81 3.57
C ALA A 31 20.80 40.94 2.56
N ALA A 32 21.52 40.22 1.70
CA ALA A 32 20.98 39.36 0.66
C ALA A 32 19.75 38.60 1.17
N GLN A 33 18.55 39.04 0.78
CA GLN A 33 17.31 38.41 1.20
C GLN A 33 17.03 37.23 0.28
N ILE A 34 16.64 36.10 0.88
CA ILE A 34 16.17 34.92 0.16
C ILE A 34 14.64 34.99 0.10
N LEU A 35 14.07 34.79 -1.08
CA LEU A 35 12.63 34.59 -1.22
C LEU A 35 12.33 33.09 -1.13
N VAL A 36 11.44 32.69 -0.24
CA VAL A 36 11.02 31.29 -0.07
C VAL A 36 9.55 31.18 -0.47
N ALA A 37 9.24 30.37 -1.48
CA ALA A 37 7.87 30.05 -1.88
C ALA A 37 7.55 28.60 -1.50
N GLU A 38 6.70 28.41 -0.49
CA GLU A 38 6.30 27.10 0.03
C GLU A 38 4.89 27.16 0.59
N ASP A 39 4.03 26.25 0.14
CA ASP A 39 2.62 26.27 0.51
C ASP A 39 2.38 25.70 1.91
N ASN A 40 3.24 24.82 2.42
CA ASN A 40 3.07 24.20 3.73
C ASN A 40 3.71 25.02 4.86
N ASP A 41 2.90 25.42 5.84
CA ASP A 41 3.35 26.23 6.99
C ASP A 41 4.50 25.63 7.80
N ILE A 42 4.47 24.31 8.00
CA ILE A 42 5.51 23.60 8.75
C ILE A 42 6.82 23.63 7.97
N ASN A 43 6.75 23.38 6.66
CA ASN A 43 7.94 23.44 5.81
C ASN A 43 8.50 24.86 5.72
N ARG A 44 7.63 25.89 5.62
CA ARG A 44 8.04 27.29 5.68
C ARG A 44 8.82 27.59 6.94
N ARG A 45 8.26 27.25 8.11
CA ARG A 45 8.89 27.47 9.41
C ARG A 45 10.20 26.68 9.57
N VAL A 46 10.28 25.47 9.01
CA VAL A 46 11.53 24.69 8.96
C VAL A 46 12.58 25.43 8.12
N ILE A 47 12.27 25.85 6.90
CA ILE A 47 13.22 26.55 6.02
C ILE A 47 13.62 27.91 6.61
N GLU A 48 12.68 28.67 7.15
CA GLU A 48 12.93 29.93 7.85
C GLU A 48 13.92 29.73 8.99
N ARG A 49 13.67 28.73 9.87
CA ARG A 49 14.57 28.41 10.97
C ARG A 49 15.96 27.99 10.49
N GLN A 50 16.05 27.24 9.38
CA GLN A 50 17.32 26.86 8.78
C GLN A 50 18.11 28.07 8.30
N LEU A 51 17.44 29.02 7.65
CA LEU A 51 18.06 30.27 7.19
C LEU A 51 18.51 31.15 8.37
N GLU A 52 17.72 31.22 9.45
CA GLU A 52 18.12 31.88 10.70
C GLU A 52 19.39 31.26 11.31
N LEU A 53 19.47 29.91 11.36
CA LEU A 53 20.64 29.19 11.85
C LEU A 53 21.90 29.50 11.01
N LEU A 54 21.72 29.70 9.71
CA LEU A 54 22.78 30.09 8.77
C LEU A 54 23.09 31.60 8.80
N GLY A 55 22.30 32.40 9.50
CA GLY A 55 22.46 33.85 9.64
C GLY A 55 21.97 34.66 8.42
N VAL A 56 21.00 34.12 7.67
CA VAL A 56 20.44 34.75 6.46
C VAL A 56 18.98 35.10 6.68
N ASN A 57 18.58 36.29 6.23
CA ASN A 57 17.19 36.73 6.29
C ASN A 57 16.41 36.23 5.07
N CYS A 58 15.15 35.86 5.29
CA CYS A 58 14.25 35.49 4.21
C CYS A 58 12.92 36.26 4.24
N VAL A 59 12.29 36.33 3.08
CA VAL A 59 10.89 36.68 2.91
C VAL A 59 10.16 35.43 2.46
N VAL A 60 9.04 35.11 3.10
CA VAL A 60 8.30 33.88 2.84
C VAL A 60 6.99 34.21 2.12
N ALA A 61 6.64 33.38 1.15
CA ALA A 61 5.42 33.45 0.35
C ALA A 61 4.67 32.10 0.41
N GLU A 62 3.35 32.16 0.49
CA GLU A 62 2.50 30.96 0.66
C GLU A 62 2.13 30.28 -0.67
N ASN A 63 2.42 30.91 -1.80
CA ASN A 63 2.20 30.37 -3.15
C ASN A 63 3.04 31.13 -4.20
N GLY A 64 3.08 30.61 -5.43
CA GLY A 64 3.85 31.21 -6.51
C GLY A 64 3.39 32.62 -6.90
N ARG A 65 2.10 32.93 -6.75
CA ARG A 65 1.56 34.26 -7.09
C ARG A 65 2.05 35.33 -6.13
N GLU A 66 2.04 35.04 -4.83
CA GLU A 66 2.58 35.91 -3.80
C GLU A 66 4.11 36.05 -3.97
N ALA A 67 4.81 34.95 -4.25
CA ALA A 67 6.25 34.98 -4.53
C ALA A 67 6.59 35.89 -5.71
N LEU A 68 5.83 35.84 -6.81
CA LEU A 68 6.01 36.73 -7.95
C LEU A 68 5.78 38.21 -7.58
N LEU A 69 4.79 38.50 -6.73
CA LEU A 69 4.53 39.87 -6.25
C LEU A 69 5.67 40.39 -5.37
N HIS A 70 6.21 39.53 -4.50
CA HIS A 70 7.38 39.86 -3.68
C HIS A 70 8.59 40.10 -4.56
N TRP A 71 8.89 39.19 -5.50
CA TRP A 71 9.99 39.30 -6.47
C TRP A 71 9.96 40.59 -7.27
N ARG A 72 8.78 41.02 -7.76
CA ARG A 72 8.63 42.29 -8.50
C ARG A 72 8.91 43.55 -7.68
N LYS A 73 8.74 43.49 -6.36
CA LYS A 73 8.88 44.65 -5.46
C LYS A 73 10.24 44.74 -4.80
N GLY A 74 10.97 43.64 -4.71
CA GLY A 74 12.21 43.51 -3.96
C GLY A 74 13.38 43.06 -4.82
N HIS A 75 14.58 43.11 -4.26
CA HIS A 75 15.76 42.51 -4.85
C HIS A 75 16.16 41.31 -3.99
N TYR A 76 16.04 40.11 -4.56
CA TYR A 76 16.37 38.86 -3.88
C TYR A 76 17.63 38.27 -4.45
N ALA A 77 18.49 37.76 -3.57
CA ALA A 77 19.74 37.13 -3.99
C ALA A 77 19.50 35.72 -4.56
N VAL A 78 18.52 35.01 -4.01
CA VAL A 78 18.12 33.66 -4.43
C VAL A 78 16.62 33.51 -4.17
N VAL A 79 15.94 32.79 -5.06
CA VAL A 79 14.57 32.31 -4.85
C VAL A 79 14.61 30.81 -4.60
N LEU A 80 14.10 30.35 -3.45
CA LEU A 80 13.84 28.95 -3.17
C LEU A 80 12.34 28.71 -3.42
N THR A 81 11.99 27.77 -4.30
CA THR A 81 10.57 27.52 -4.63
C THR A 81 10.23 26.05 -4.57
N ASP A 82 9.11 25.72 -3.91
CA ASP A 82 8.47 24.42 -4.10
C ASP A 82 7.99 24.29 -5.56
N LEU A 83 8.07 23.09 -6.12
CA LEU A 83 7.56 22.78 -7.45
C LEU A 83 6.05 22.64 -7.47
N HIS A 84 5.44 22.20 -6.37
CA HIS A 84 4.00 21.91 -6.32
C HIS A 84 3.30 22.83 -5.32
N MET A 85 2.76 23.93 -5.83
CA MET A 85 1.99 24.90 -5.06
C MET A 85 0.61 25.15 -5.71
N PRO A 86 -0.42 25.48 -4.92
CA PRO A 86 -1.72 25.90 -5.46
C PRO A 86 -1.61 27.25 -6.19
N GLU A 87 -2.58 27.52 -7.06
CA GLU A 87 -2.71 28.72 -7.92
C GLU A 87 -1.62 28.91 -8.98
N MET A 88 -0.35 28.88 -8.59
CA MET A 88 0.82 29.01 -9.45
C MET A 88 1.93 28.11 -8.93
N ASP A 89 2.32 27.15 -9.75
CA ASP A 89 3.37 26.18 -9.40
C ASP A 89 4.79 26.76 -9.60
N GLY A 90 5.81 26.06 -9.14
CA GLY A 90 7.19 26.54 -9.23
C GLY A 90 7.70 26.69 -10.67
N TYR A 91 7.17 25.90 -11.61
CA TYR A 91 7.52 25.99 -13.03
C TYR A 91 6.93 27.25 -13.66
N GLU A 92 5.65 27.53 -13.40
CA GLU A 92 4.98 28.75 -13.85
C GLU A 92 5.60 30.00 -13.24
N LEU A 93 5.95 29.98 -11.95
CA LEU A 93 6.67 31.05 -11.29
C LEU A 93 8.00 31.34 -11.99
N THR A 94 8.78 30.28 -12.25
CA THR A 94 10.07 30.39 -12.94
C THR A 94 9.91 30.99 -14.33
N ALA A 95 8.97 30.47 -15.13
CA ALA A 95 8.73 30.95 -16.48
C ALA A 95 8.33 32.45 -16.50
N ARG A 96 7.55 32.90 -15.52
CA ARG A 96 7.17 34.31 -15.39
C ARG A 96 8.35 35.19 -14.99
N ILE A 97 9.15 34.76 -14.01
CA ILE A 97 10.36 35.50 -13.60
C ILE A 97 11.30 35.63 -14.80
N ARG A 98 11.61 34.54 -15.52
CA ARG A 98 12.47 34.57 -16.72
C ARG A 98 11.94 35.46 -17.83
N GLY A 99 10.61 35.58 -17.97
CA GLY A 99 9.97 36.47 -18.95
C GLY A 99 9.97 37.95 -18.54
N GLU A 100 10.10 38.26 -17.25
CA GLU A 100 10.08 39.61 -16.69
C GLU A 100 11.47 40.12 -16.30
N GLU A 101 12.49 39.25 -16.32
CA GLU A 101 13.86 39.58 -15.97
C GLU A 101 14.48 40.60 -16.94
N PRO A 102 15.02 41.73 -16.43
CA PRO A 102 15.72 42.69 -17.26
C PRO A 102 16.95 42.08 -17.94
N PRO A 103 17.28 42.47 -19.19
CA PRO A 103 18.50 42.00 -19.85
C PRO A 103 19.75 42.27 -19.00
N GLY A 104 20.50 41.20 -18.69
CA GLY A 104 21.71 41.26 -17.88
C GLY A 104 21.50 41.09 -16.37
N GLN A 105 20.25 40.92 -15.91
CA GLN A 105 19.93 40.47 -14.56
C GLN A 105 19.42 39.03 -14.61
N HIS A 106 19.90 38.20 -13.70
CA HIS A 106 19.49 36.80 -13.57
C HIS A 106 19.39 36.48 -12.09
N THR A 107 18.17 36.22 -11.62
CA THR A 107 17.90 35.81 -10.24
C THR A 107 18.07 34.30 -10.16
N PRO A 108 18.97 33.78 -9.33
CA PRO A 108 19.07 32.34 -9.09
C PRO A 108 17.76 31.78 -8.54
N ILE A 109 17.20 30.76 -9.20
CA ILE A 109 16.01 30.04 -8.75
C ILE A 109 16.39 28.59 -8.45
N VAL A 110 16.23 28.18 -7.20
CA VAL A 110 16.50 26.83 -6.73
C VAL A 110 15.19 26.12 -6.43
N ALA A 111 14.96 24.98 -7.08
CA ALA A 111 13.80 24.15 -6.83
C ALA A 111 13.93 23.38 -5.51
N VAL A 112 12.86 23.27 -4.75
CA VAL A 112 12.75 22.39 -3.59
C VAL A 112 11.76 21.27 -3.93
N THR A 113 12.25 20.07 -4.27
CA THR A 113 11.42 18.96 -4.81
C THR A 113 11.30 17.78 -3.85
N ALA A 114 10.15 17.09 -3.85
CA ALA A 114 9.90 15.87 -3.07
C ALA A 114 10.53 14.59 -3.66
N ASN A 115 11.15 14.64 -4.85
CA ASN A 115 11.66 13.46 -5.55
C ASN A 115 13.06 13.68 -6.16
N ALA A 116 13.93 12.69 -5.96
CA ALA A 116 15.29 12.65 -6.54
C ALA A 116 15.36 11.84 -7.86
N LEU A 117 14.23 11.41 -8.41
CA LEU A 117 14.20 10.52 -9.57
C LEU A 117 14.85 11.19 -10.79
N ARG A 118 15.70 10.41 -11.49
CA ARG A 118 16.36 10.82 -12.74
C ARG A 118 15.30 11.25 -13.76
N GLY A 119 15.15 12.54 -13.95
CA GLY A 119 14.18 13.16 -14.88
C GLY A 119 13.58 14.45 -14.33
N GLU A 120 13.30 14.53 -13.03
CA GLU A 120 12.71 15.73 -12.43
C GLU A 120 13.75 16.86 -12.30
N ALA A 121 14.97 16.53 -11.88
CA ALA A 121 16.10 17.46 -11.89
C ALA A 121 16.36 18.07 -13.28
N GLN A 122 16.30 17.26 -14.35
CA GLN A 122 16.49 17.75 -15.71
C GLN A 122 15.35 18.68 -16.13
N ARG A 123 14.10 18.34 -15.79
CA ARG A 123 12.93 19.19 -16.05
C ARG A 123 13.01 20.54 -15.35
N CYS A 124 13.55 20.62 -14.13
CA CYS A 124 13.77 21.90 -13.45
C CYS A 124 14.74 22.80 -14.23
N ILE A 125 15.88 22.24 -14.65
CA ILE A 125 16.88 22.97 -15.44
C ILE A 125 16.31 23.39 -16.80
N ASP A 126 15.62 22.49 -17.50
CA ASP A 126 14.99 22.78 -18.79
C ASP A 126 13.91 23.88 -18.68
N ALA A 127 13.28 24.03 -17.51
CA ALA A 127 12.32 25.09 -17.22
C ALA A 127 12.97 26.45 -16.85
N GLY A 128 14.31 26.52 -16.80
CA GLY A 128 15.06 27.73 -16.50
C GLY A 128 15.43 27.93 -15.03
N MET A 129 15.29 26.89 -14.19
CA MET A 129 15.82 26.90 -12.82
C MET A 129 17.32 26.62 -12.81
N ASP A 130 18.01 27.08 -11.77
CA ASP A 130 19.47 27.07 -11.69
C ASP A 130 20.03 25.88 -10.90
N ASP A 131 19.28 25.39 -9.93
CA ASP A 131 19.68 24.29 -9.06
C ASP A 131 18.45 23.62 -8.42
N PHE A 132 18.65 22.54 -7.68
CA PHE A 132 17.57 21.89 -6.93
C PHE A 132 18.06 21.29 -5.60
N ILE A 133 17.14 21.19 -4.65
CA ILE A 133 17.31 20.53 -3.35
C ILE A 133 16.17 19.53 -3.18
N THR A 134 16.49 18.33 -2.70
CA THR A 134 15.48 17.31 -2.39
C THR A 134 14.95 17.48 -0.97
N LYS A 135 13.64 17.38 -0.79
CA LYS A 135 12.98 17.35 0.52
C LYS A 135 13.24 16.00 1.21
N PRO A 136 13.47 15.97 2.53
CA PRO A 136 13.54 17.11 3.44
C PRO A 136 14.84 17.92 3.25
N VAL A 137 14.73 19.26 3.22
CA VAL A 137 15.86 20.17 2.98
C VAL A 137 16.83 20.09 4.15
N GLN A 138 17.98 19.45 3.97
CA GLN A 138 19.01 19.37 5.00
C GLN A 138 19.73 20.71 5.14
N VAL A 139 19.98 21.17 6.37
CA VAL A 139 20.58 22.50 6.63
C VAL A 139 21.94 22.64 5.94
N GLU A 140 22.74 21.58 5.93
CA GLU A 140 24.06 21.58 5.31
C GLU A 140 24.00 21.58 3.77
N GLU A 141 22.97 20.95 3.20
CA GLU A 141 22.72 21.00 1.76
C GLU A 141 22.26 22.39 1.33
N LEU A 142 21.33 22.98 2.10
CA LEU A 142 20.89 24.35 1.92
C LEU A 142 22.08 25.31 2.01
N ARG A 143 22.94 25.18 3.03
CA ARG A 143 24.18 25.96 3.17
C ARG A 143 25.07 25.86 1.94
N ARG A 144 25.27 24.65 1.42
CA ARG A 144 26.11 24.40 0.23
C ARG A 144 25.53 25.06 -1.02
N VAL A 145 24.22 24.99 -1.22
CA VAL A 145 23.53 25.63 -2.36
C VAL A 145 23.59 27.14 -2.24
N LEU A 146 23.29 27.70 -1.05
CA LEU A 146 23.37 29.14 -0.82
C LEU A 146 24.79 29.67 -0.98
N ALA A 147 25.81 28.93 -0.58
CA ALA A 147 27.20 29.30 -0.80
C ALA A 147 27.59 29.40 -2.29
N ARG A 148 26.87 28.71 -3.18
CA ARG A 148 27.07 28.80 -4.64
C ARG A 148 26.39 30.02 -5.25
N TRP A 149 25.20 30.36 -4.76
CA TRP A 149 24.32 31.33 -5.41
C TRP A 149 24.25 32.69 -4.72
N LEU A 150 24.69 32.81 -3.47
CA LEU A 150 24.76 34.10 -2.80
C LEU A 150 25.90 34.96 -3.39
N PRO A 151 25.66 36.26 -3.62
CA PRO A 151 26.64 37.15 -4.21
C PRO A 151 27.86 37.33 -3.31
N THR A 152 29.02 37.52 -3.92
CA THR A 152 30.25 37.89 -3.22
C THR A 152 30.14 39.36 -2.79
N ARG A 153 30.58 39.69 -1.56
CA ARG A 153 30.59 41.07 -1.04
C ARG A 153 31.45 41.96 -1.93
N ALA A 154 31.27 43.28 -1.83
CA ALA A 154 32.01 44.28 -2.60
C ALA A 154 33.54 44.22 -2.42
N ASP A 155 34.03 43.55 -1.37
CA ASP A 155 35.44 43.29 -1.07
C ASP A 155 35.95 41.95 -1.66
N GLY A 156 35.14 41.24 -2.44
CA GLY A 156 35.49 39.94 -3.02
C GLY A 156 35.39 38.76 -2.05
N THR A 157 34.89 38.96 -0.82
CA THR A 157 34.66 37.86 0.14
C THR A 157 33.23 37.31 0.05
N PRO A 158 33.01 35.98 0.08
CA PRO A 158 31.66 35.41 0.13
C PRO A 158 30.86 35.90 1.34
N VAL A 159 29.53 35.99 1.23
CA VAL A 159 28.67 36.23 2.42
C VAL A 159 28.96 35.13 3.46
N PRO A 160 29.36 35.48 4.69
CA PRO A 160 29.69 34.48 5.70
C PRO A 160 28.42 33.77 6.17
N LEU A 161 28.21 32.54 5.69
CA LEU A 161 27.22 31.63 6.27
C LEU A 161 27.78 31.07 7.58
N ARG A 162 26.96 31.07 8.63
CA ARG A 162 27.36 30.56 9.94
C ARG A 162 27.74 29.08 9.81
N ALA A 163 28.96 28.73 10.23
CA ALA A 163 29.37 27.33 10.31
C ALA A 163 28.60 26.67 11.45
N LEU A 164 27.79 25.66 11.13
CA LEU A 164 27.16 24.84 12.16
C LEU A 164 28.23 23.92 12.75
N SER A 165 28.38 23.95 14.08
CA SER A 165 29.17 22.93 14.77
C SER A 165 28.64 21.57 14.36
N ARG A 166 29.52 20.74 13.78
CA ARG A 166 29.17 19.44 13.21
C ARG A 166 28.57 18.57 14.31
N ALA A 167 27.24 18.54 14.43
CA ALA A 167 26.58 17.39 15.03
C ALA A 167 26.98 16.20 14.16
N PRO A 168 27.40 15.07 14.74
CA PRO A 168 27.80 13.92 13.96
C PRO A 168 26.62 13.60 13.04
N ALA A 169 26.88 13.58 11.73
CA ALA A 169 26.00 12.91 10.79
C ALA A 169 25.93 11.47 11.28
N ALA A 170 24.87 11.15 12.02
CA ALA A 170 24.66 9.82 12.54
C ALA A 170 24.60 8.92 11.31
N ALA A 171 25.63 8.10 11.13
CA ALA A 171 25.57 6.96 10.25
C ALA A 171 24.40 6.12 10.76
N MET A 172 23.27 6.19 10.05
CA MET A 172 22.10 5.40 10.34
C MET A 172 22.47 3.93 10.11
N ASP A 173 22.64 3.19 11.21
CA ASP A 173 22.49 1.75 11.16
C ASP A 173 21.09 1.44 10.63
N LYS A 174 21.01 0.62 9.58
CA LYS A 174 19.77 0.07 9.04
C LYS A 174 19.17 -0.91 10.06
N ALA A 175 18.60 -0.41 11.15
CA ALA A 175 17.57 -1.11 11.89
C ALA A 175 16.21 -0.90 11.18
N ALA A 176 15.27 -1.83 11.41
CA ALA A 176 13.96 -1.92 10.75
C ALA A 176 13.24 -0.57 10.52
N PRO A 177 12.39 -0.43 9.48
CA PRO A 177 11.79 0.85 9.14
C PRO A 177 10.91 1.33 10.30
N ALA A 178 11.40 2.32 11.05
CA ALA A 178 10.58 3.01 12.02
C ALA A 178 9.60 3.90 11.25
N VAL A 179 8.31 3.79 11.57
CA VAL A 179 7.23 4.64 11.02
C VAL A 179 7.46 6.14 11.34
N PHE A 180 8.37 6.40 12.28
CA PHE A 180 8.79 7.73 12.69
C PHE A 180 10.29 7.73 13.05
N ASP A 181 11.06 8.60 12.42
CA ASP A 181 12.46 8.86 12.72
C ASP A 181 12.59 10.17 13.52
N ALA A 182 12.79 10.03 14.83
CA ALA A 182 12.92 11.15 15.76
C ALA A 182 14.18 12.01 15.52
N GLN A 183 15.12 11.59 14.68
CA GLN A 183 16.36 12.33 14.39
C GLN A 183 16.21 13.29 13.20
N VAL A 184 15.17 13.13 12.37
CA VAL A 184 14.96 13.97 11.18
C VAL A 184 14.75 15.43 11.60
N LEU A 185 13.75 15.72 12.43
CA LEU A 185 13.44 17.09 12.82
C LEU A 185 14.61 17.79 13.55
N PRO A 186 15.29 17.17 14.55
CA PRO A 186 16.49 17.76 15.14
C PRO A 186 17.62 18.05 14.13
N GLY A 187 17.79 17.18 13.12
CA GLY A 187 18.74 17.40 12.02
C GLY A 187 18.38 18.59 11.14
N LEU A 188 17.10 18.97 11.08
CA LEU A 188 16.60 20.08 10.26
C LEU A 188 16.54 21.42 11.00
N ILE A 189 16.18 21.46 12.28
CA ILE A 189 15.95 22.72 13.03
C ILE A 189 16.85 22.89 14.26
N GLY A 190 17.72 21.91 14.55
CA GLY A 190 18.57 21.87 15.76
C GLY A 190 17.94 21.12 16.93
N ASN A 191 18.70 20.98 18.03
CA ASN A 191 18.37 20.10 19.16
C ASN A 191 17.56 20.77 20.31
N ASP A 192 16.83 21.85 20.04
CA ASP A 192 16.00 22.50 21.07
C ASP A 192 14.72 21.69 21.32
N ALA A 193 14.65 21.01 22.46
CA ALA A 193 13.56 20.11 22.81
C ALA A 193 12.19 20.82 22.91
N ALA A 194 12.15 22.07 23.35
CA ALA A 194 10.89 22.83 23.45
C ALA A 194 10.35 23.18 22.06
N LEU A 195 11.25 23.65 21.19
CA LEU A 195 10.93 23.96 19.80
C LEU A 195 10.50 22.70 19.04
N ILE A 196 11.22 21.58 19.18
CA ILE A 196 10.86 20.30 18.57
C ILE A 196 9.45 19.87 19.00
N ALA A 197 9.12 19.97 20.29
CA ALA A 197 7.79 19.62 20.79
C ALA A 197 6.69 20.53 20.22
N GLU A 198 6.97 21.82 20.03
CA GLU A 198 6.07 22.77 19.38
C GLU A 198 5.79 22.36 17.93
N PHE A 199 6.83 22.13 17.12
CA PHE A 199 6.69 21.69 15.73
C PHE A 199 5.91 20.38 15.60
N LEU A 200 6.16 19.41 16.49
CA LEU A 200 5.41 18.15 16.51
C LEU A 200 3.93 18.35 16.85
N THR A 201 3.64 19.26 17.79
CA THR A 201 2.25 19.60 18.18
C THR A 201 1.51 20.28 17.04
N ASP A 202 2.16 21.22 16.37
CA ASP A 202 1.58 21.92 15.22
C ASP A 202 1.38 20.99 14.03
N PHE A 203 2.33 20.08 13.79
CA PHE A 203 2.18 19.02 12.80
C PHE A 203 0.98 18.13 13.09
N GLN A 204 0.80 17.65 14.33
CA GLN A 204 -0.34 16.81 14.67
C GLN A 204 -1.69 17.51 14.38
N ARG A 205 -1.78 18.80 14.71
CA ARG A 205 -2.99 19.60 14.43
C ARG A 205 -3.22 19.77 12.93
N SER A 206 -2.20 20.24 12.21
CA SER A 206 -2.26 20.44 10.76
C SER A 206 -2.57 19.14 10.01
N ALA A 207 -1.99 18.02 10.43
CA ALA A 207 -2.25 16.71 9.85
C ALA A 207 -3.70 16.27 10.05
N HIS A 208 -4.27 16.51 11.23
CA HIS A 208 -5.67 16.21 11.51
C HIS A 208 -6.62 17.02 10.62
N ASP A 209 -6.37 18.33 10.52
CA ASP A 209 -7.20 19.25 9.74
C ASP A 209 -7.10 18.93 8.24
N THR A 210 -5.88 18.68 7.73
CA THR A 210 -5.65 18.31 6.33
C THR A 210 -6.31 16.96 6.00
N ALA A 211 -6.24 15.98 6.90
CA ALA A 211 -6.91 14.70 6.71
C ALA A 211 -8.44 14.86 6.64
N GLN A 212 -9.02 15.78 7.41
CA GLN A 212 -10.44 16.11 7.32
C GLN A 212 -10.78 16.79 5.99
N ALA A 213 -9.97 17.77 5.55
CA ALA A 213 -10.17 18.43 4.26
C ALA A 213 -10.07 17.44 3.08
N ILE A 214 -9.17 16.45 3.13
CA ILE A 214 -9.10 15.37 2.13
C ILE A 214 -10.43 14.60 2.09
N ARG A 215 -10.99 14.25 3.26
CA ARG A 215 -12.28 13.55 3.35
C ARG A 215 -13.42 14.38 2.75
N ASP A 216 -13.43 15.69 3.00
CA ASP A 216 -14.46 16.60 2.50
C ASP A 216 -14.36 16.80 0.98
N ALA A 217 -13.13 16.97 0.44
CA ALA A 217 -12.89 17.03 -1.00
C ALA A 217 -13.31 15.73 -1.71
N CYS A 218 -13.01 14.57 -1.11
CA CYS A 218 -13.49 13.27 -1.63
C CYS A 218 -15.01 13.17 -1.64
N ALA A 219 -15.68 13.70 -0.61
CA ALA A 219 -17.14 13.71 -0.52
C ALA A 219 -17.78 14.64 -1.57
N ALA A 220 -17.10 15.74 -1.92
CA ALA A 220 -17.49 16.65 -2.99
C ALA A 220 -17.09 16.17 -4.40
N ALA A 221 -16.40 15.03 -4.50
CA ALA A 221 -15.79 14.52 -5.74
C ALA A 221 -14.77 15.47 -6.38
N ASP A 222 -14.14 16.34 -5.60
CA ASP A 222 -13.02 17.18 -6.04
C ASP A 222 -11.69 16.43 -5.87
N TRP A 223 -11.38 15.59 -6.85
CA TRP A 223 -10.20 14.72 -6.82
C TRP A 223 -8.88 15.49 -6.97
N ARG A 224 -8.93 16.67 -7.59
CA ARG A 224 -7.74 17.52 -7.74
C ARG A 224 -7.35 18.08 -6.39
N GLN A 225 -8.31 18.70 -5.68
CA GLN A 225 -8.07 19.22 -4.35
C GLN A 225 -7.65 18.12 -3.37
N ALA A 226 -8.27 16.93 -3.43
CA ALA A 226 -7.88 15.80 -2.59
C ALA A 226 -6.41 15.37 -2.83
N GLY A 227 -5.97 15.37 -4.10
CA GLY A 227 -4.60 15.08 -4.47
C GLY A 227 -3.61 16.13 -3.95
N ASP A 228 -3.93 17.41 -4.11
CA ASP A 228 -3.09 18.52 -3.66
C ASP A 228 -2.93 18.51 -2.12
N LEU A 229 -4.02 18.30 -1.38
CA LEU A 229 -4.00 18.18 0.08
C LEU A 229 -3.20 16.96 0.56
N ALA A 230 -3.32 15.81 -0.12
CA ALA A 230 -2.55 14.61 0.21
C ALA A 230 -1.04 14.82 -0.04
N HIS A 231 -0.69 15.54 -1.11
CA HIS A 231 0.70 15.91 -1.39
C HIS A 231 1.28 16.82 -0.31
N ARG A 232 0.53 17.83 0.11
CA ARG A 232 0.91 18.75 1.19
C ARG A 232 1.16 18.01 2.50
N LEU A 233 0.27 17.08 2.88
CA LEU A 233 0.41 16.28 4.10
C LEU A 233 1.62 15.34 4.05
N LYS A 234 1.89 14.72 2.90
CA LYS A 234 3.10 13.92 2.67
C LYS A 234 4.37 14.74 2.89
N SER A 235 4.38 15.98 2.41
CA SER A 235 5.52 16.88 2.52
C SER A 235 5.82 17.23 3.99
N SER A 236 4.81 17.66 4.76
CA SER A 236 5.02 17.96 6.19
C SER A 236 5.34 16.74 7.04
N ALA A 237 4.78 15.56 6.73
CA ALA A 237 5.09 14.33 7.45
C ALA A 237 6.59 14.00 7.38
N ARG A 238 7.18 14.10 6.19
CA ARG A 238 8.63 13.87 6.00
C ARG A 238 9.49 14.87 6.77
N SER A 239 9.07 16.14 6.86
CA SER A 239 9.80 17.18 7.59
C SER A 239 9.86 16.94 9.09
N VAL A 240 8.89 16.24 9.67
CA VAL A 240 8.93 15.83 11.09
C VAL A 240 9.53 14.44 11.31
N GLY A 241 9.93 13.75 10.25
CA GLY A 241 10.43 12.38 10.31
C GLY A 241 9.36 11.29 10.31
N ALA A 242 8.09 11.63 10.06
CA ALA A 242 7.05 10.64 9.87
C ALA A 242 7.13 10.05 8.46
N ASP A 243 7.16 8.72 8.37
CA ASP A 243 7.13 8.04 7.08
C ASP A 243 5.75 8.23 6.41
N TRP A 244 5.76 8.34 5.09
CA TRP A 244 4.55 8.45 4.29
C TRP A 244 4.63 7.52 3.09
N VAL A 245 3.76 6.53 3.08
CA VAL A 245 3.61 5.58 1.99
C VAL A 245 2.30 5.85 1.26
N GLU A 246 2.41 6.32 0.02
CA GLU A 246 1.25 6.50 -0.85
C GLU A 246 0.83 5.16 -1.44
N ARG A 247 -0.45 4.79 -1.26
CA ARG A 247 -1.05 3.57 -1.83
C ARG A 247 -1.99 3.96 -2.95
N ARG A 248 -1.57 3.70 -4.19
CA ARG A 248 -2.36 3.96 -5.40
C ARG A 248 -3.03 2.67 -5.86
N TRP A 249 -4.27 2.80 -6.33
CA TRP A 249 -4.91 1.77 -7.11
C TRP A 249 -4.72 2.11 -8.60
N ASP A 250 -4.14 1.17 -9.34
CA ASP A 250 -3.81 1.24 -10.76
C ASP A 250 -4.66 0.29 -11.62
N GLY A 251 -5.62 -0.41 -11.00
CA GLY A 251 -6.50 -1.34 -11.67
C GLY A 251 -7.56 -0.67 -12.54
N VAL A 252 -8.13 -1.47 -13.45
CA VAL A 252 -9.20 -1.01 -14.34
C VAL A 252 -10.45 -0.65 -13.54
N THR A 253 -10.97 0.56 -13.77
CA THR A 253 -12.25 1.00 -13.21
C THR A 253 -13.40 0.16 -13.76
N PRO A 254 -14.14 -0.59 -12.93
CA PRO A 254 -15.21 -1.43 -13.43
C PRO A 254 -16.44 -0.60 -13.82
N GLU A 255 -17.09 -1.02 -14.91
CA GLU A 255 -18.32 -0.39 -15.42
C GLU A 255 -19.51 -0.48 -14.44
N SER A 256 -19.52 -1.50 -13.57
CA SER A 256 -20.56 -1.70 -12.55
C SER A 256 -19.97 -2.19 -11.23
N GLY A 257 -20.69 -1.94 -10.14
CA GLY A 257 -20.25 -2.36 -8.80
C GLY A 257 -19.02 -1.60 -8.29
N LEU A 258 -18.78 -0.39 -8.77
CA LEU A 258 -17.66 0.46 -8.39
C LEU A 258 -17.47 0.59 -6.86
N PRO A 259 -18.53 0.78 -6.04
CA PRO A 259 -18.35 0.84 -4.58
C PRO A 259 -17.76 -0.45 -3.99
N ALA A 260 -18.17 -1.61 -4.49
CA ALA A 260 -17.67 -2.90 -4.03
C ALA A 260 -16.23 -3.14 -4.51
N ALA A 261 -15.90 -2.73 -5.73
CA ALA A 261 -14.54 -2.82 -6.26
C ALA A 261 -13.57 -1.87 -5.55
N ALA A 262 -13.97 -0.61 -5.32
CA ALA A 262 -13.19 0.35 -4.55
C ALA A 262 -12.95 -0.12 -3.11
N ARG A 263 -13.97 -0.69 -2.45
CA ARG A 263 -13.81 -1.30 -1.12
C ARG A 263 -12.80 -2.45 -1.14
N ARG A 264 -12.89 -3.37 -2.11
CA ARG A 264 -11.92 -4.48 -2.26
C ARG A 264 -10.49 -3.96 -2.50
N ALA A 265 -10.31 -3.03 -3.44
CA ALA A 265 -9.00 -2.44 -3.73
C ALA A 265 -8.42 -1.78 -2.48
N ARG A 266 -9.23 -0.99 -1.76
CA ARG A 266 -8.81 -0.34 -0.51
C ARG A 266 -8.43 -1.36 0.58
N HIS A 267 -9.19 -2.44 0.74
CA HIS A 267 -8.87 -3.50 1.69
C HIS A 267 -7.57 -4.23 1.35
N ALA A 268 -7.31 -4.49 0.06
CA ALA A 268 -6.03 -5.04 -0.39
C ALA A 268 -4.86 -4.10 -0.05
N LEU A 269 -4.98 -2.81 -0.39
CA LEU A 269 -3.95 -1.80 -0.08
C LEU A 269 -3.67 -1.68 1.43
N ILE A 270 -4.70 -1.73 2.27
CA ILE A 270 -4.54 -1.68 3.73
C ILE A 270 -3.89 -2.99 4.24
N ALA A 271 -4.24 -4.14 3.68
CA ALA A 271 -3.63 -5.42 4.05
C ALA A 271 -2.14 -5.46 3.70
N ASP A 272 -1.75 -4.89 2.56
CA ASP A 272 -0.36 -4.77 2.16
C ASP A 272 0.42 -3.77 3.02
N ALA A 273 -0.19 -2.62 3.33
CA ALA A 273 0.39 -1.65 4.25
C ALA A 273 0.60 -2.25 5.65
N ALA A 274 -0.41 -2.96 6.17
CA ALA A 274 -0.31 -3.66 7.45
C ALA A 274 0.87 -4.64 7.48
N ARG A 275 1.06 -5.40 6.40
CA ARG A 275 2.15 -6.37 6.30
C ARG A 275 3.52 -5.71 6.26
N GLU A 276 3.68 -4.67 5.44
CA GLU A 276 4.93 -3.91 5.37
C GLU A 276 5.28 -3.25 6.71
N ALA A 277 4.27 -2.77 7.43
CA ALA A 277 4.43 -2.22 8.78
C ALA A 277 4.62 -3.27 9.89
N GLY A 278 4.53 -4.57 9.57
CA GLY A 278 4.59 -5.64 10.57
C GLY A 278 3.40 -5.67 11.55
N ALA A 279 2.27 -5.05 11.16
CA ALA A 279 1.06 -5.04 11.98
C ALA A 279 0.52 -6.46 12.15
N LEU A 280 0.22 -6.81 13.41
CA LEU A 280 -0.27 -8.14 13.76
C LEU A 280 -1.79 -8.28 13.64
N VAL A 281 -2.51 -7.15 13.63
CA VAL A 281 -3.97 -7.14 13.65
C VAL A 281 -4.50 -6.07 12.69
N VAL A 282 -5.39 -6.48 11.80
CA VAL A 282 -6.16 -5.57 10.94
C VAL A 282 -7.65 -5.80 11.18
N LEU A 283 -8.35 -4.75 11.58
CA LEU A 283 -9.78 -4.81 11.91
C LEU A 283 -10.63 -4.39 10.70
N PHE A 284 -10.69 -5.27 9.69
CA PHE A 284 -11.60 -5.11 8.54
C PHE A 284 -13.05 -5.56 8.84
N GLY A 285 -13.30 -6.04 10.05
CA GLY A 285 -14.45 -6.87 10.38
C GLY A 285 -15.80 -6.16 10.37
N HIS A 286 -16.79 -7.00 10.07
CA HIS A 286 -18.19 -6.89 10.42
C HIS A 286 -18.39 -7.31 11.88
N THR A 287 -18.59 -6.33 12.75
CA THR A 287 -18.83 -6.48 14.18
C THR A 287 -20.32 -6.42 14.49
N ALA A 288 -20.69 -6.60 15.76
CA ALA A 288 -22.04 -6.28 16.24
C ALA A 288 -22.46 -4.84 15.87
N ASP A 289 -21.50 -3.90 15.84
CA ASP A 289 -21.77 -2.52 15.44
C ASP A 289 -22.13 -2.40 13.96
N ASP A 290 -21.54 -3.22 13.09
CA ASP A 290 -21.86 -3.22 11.65
C ASP A 290 -23.24 -3.84 11.36
N VAL A 291 -23.70 -4.78 12.20
CA VAL A 291 -25.08 -5.29 12.16
C VAL A 291 -26.05 -4.18 12.53
N ALA A 292 -25.84 -3.55 13.68
CA ALA A 292 -26.69 -2.46 14.17
C ALA A 292 -26.73 -1.27 13.20
N GLU A 293 -25.59 -0.94 12.60
CA GLU A 293 -25.49 0.08 11.55
C GLU A 293 -26.29 -0.31 10.30
N GLY A 294 -26.15 -1.55 9.83
CA GLY A 294 -26.90 -2.07 8.69
C GLY A 294 -28.41 -2.07 8.93
N ASP A 295 -28.85 -2.45 10.13
CA ASP A 295 -30.26 -2.41 10.54
C ASP A 295 -30.80 -0.98 10.58
N TRP A 296 -30.03 -0.05 11.16
CA TRP A 296 -30.38 1.37 11.19
C TRP A 296 -30.51 1.97 9.78
N MET A 297 -29.62 1.58 8.86
CA MET A 297 -29.66 2.01 7.47
C MET A 297 -30.86 1.41 6.72
N ARG A 298 -31.16 0.12 6.93
CA ARG A 298 -32.35 -0.55 6.35
C ARG A 298 -33.64 0.09 6.83
N ALA A 299 -33.74 0.43 8.11
CA ALA A 299 -34.88 1.15 8.68
C ALA A 299 -35.11 2.53 8.02
N ARG A 300 -34.11 3.07 7.32
CA ARG A 300 -34.17 4.33 6.56
C ARG A 300 -34.19 4.12 5.04
N GLY A 301 -34.58 2.92 4.58
CA GLY A 301 -34.78 2.62 3.17
C GLY A 301 -33.53 2.14 2.41
N SER A 302 -32.44 1.81 3.10
CA SER A 302 -31.28 1.20 2.45
C SER A 302 -31.57 -0.21 1.93
N THR A 303 -31.09 -0.52 0.72
CA THR A 303 -31.16 -1.86 0.11
C THR A 303 -30.02 -2.79 0.55
N LEU A 304 -29.29 -2.43 1.62
CA LEU A 304 -28.16 -3.20 2.13
C LEU A 304 -28.61 -4.60 2.59
N GLY A 305 -28.03 -5.63 1.99
CA GLY A 305 -28.27 -7.02 2.39
C GLY A 305 -27.86 -7.30 3.84
N GLY A 306 -28.46 -8.35 4.42
CA GLY A 306 -28.05 -8.87 5.72
C GLY A 306 -26.58 -9.28 5.75
N LEU A 307 -25.95 -9.12 6.90
CA LEU A 307 -24.63 -9.66 7.16
C LEU A 307 -24.70 -11.19 7.17
N ARG A 308 -23.75 -11.82 6.49
CA ARG A 308 -23.69 -13.27 6.39
C ARG A 308 -23.07 -13.83 7.66
N GLU A 309 -23.55 -14.99 8.10
CA GLU A 309 -22.95 -15.75 9.21
C GLU A 309 -21.48 -16.10 8.97
N TRP A 310 -21.06 -16.21 7.70
CA TRP A 310 -19.67 -16.38 7.32
C TRP A 310 -19.36 -15.64 6.02
N SER A 311 -18.11 -15.19 5.85
CA SER A 311 -17.61 -14.51 4.64
C SER A 311 -16.09 -14.61 4.55
N PRO A 312 -15.50 -14.58 3.34
CA PRO A 312 -14.06 -14.46 3.19
C PRO A 312 -13.51 -13.21 3.89
N SER A 313 -12.25 -13.30 4.35
CA SER A 313 -11.48 -12.13 4.75
C SER A 313 -11.49 -11.10 3.60
N PRO A 314 -11.61 -9.80 3.87
CA PRO A 314 -11.60 -8.80 2.80
C PRO A 314 -10.27 -8.68 2.05
N ALA A 315 -9.19 -9.25 2.59
CA ALA A 315 -7.92 -9.40 1.90
C ALA A 315 -7.85 -10.67 1.02
N TRP A 316 -8.86 -11.55 1.04
CA TRP A 316 -8.89 -12.77 0.24
C TRP A 316 -9.04 -12.46 -1.27
N PRO A 317 -8.42 -13.25 -2.18
CA PRO A 317 -7.63 -14.46 -1.93
C PRO A 317 -6.14 -14.20 -1.73
N GLU A 318 -5.68 -12.98 -1.82
CA GLU A 318 -4.25 -12.65 -1.76
C GLU A 318 -3.71 -12.62 -0.33
N GLY A 319 -4.59 -12.35 0.64
CA GLY A 319 -4.33 -12.15 2.05
C GLY A 319 -3.44 -13.22 2.65
N ARG A 320 -2.15 -12.89 2.73
CA ARG A 320 -1.14 -13.60 3.54
C ARG A 320 -1.11 -13.00 4.94
N GLY A 321 -1.15 -13.84 5.96
CA GLY A 321 -1.00 -13.41 7.35
C GLY A 321 -2.25 -12.75 7.94
N LEU A 322 -3.41 -12.83 7.29
CA LEU A 322 -4.62 -12.07 7.62
C LEU A 322 -5.92 -12.86 7.38
N MET A 323 -5.89 -14.18 7.58
CA MET A 323 -7.06 -15.00 7.26
C MET A 323 -8.02 -15.14 8.45
N LEU A 324 -9.18 -14.50 8.32
CA LEU A 324 -10.36 -14.75 9.14
C LEU A 324 -11.56 -15.04 8.22
N LEU A 325 -12.14 -16.24 8.31
CA LEU A 325 -13.37 -16.60 7.58
C LEU A 325 -14.65 -16.42 8.42
N ARG A 326 -14.50 -15.88 9.63
CA ARG A 326 -15.59 -15.70 10.58
C ARG A 326 -15.74 -14.23 10.93
N PRO A 327 -16.83 -13.58 10.50
CA PRO A 327 -17.23 -12.29 11.02
C PRO A 327 -17.37 -12.34 12.56
N MET A 328 -16.90 -11.31 13.28
CA MET A 328 -17.04 -11.22 14.75
C MET A 328 -18.36 -10.52 15.11
N LEU A 329 -19.48 -11.08 14.64
CA LEU A 329 -20.81 -10.45 14.72
C LEU A 329 -21.31 -10.26 16.16
N GLU A 330 -20.75 -10.99 17.12
CA GLU A 330 -21.11 -10.92 18.53
C GLU A 330 -20.26 -9.92 19.31
N GLU A 331 -19.12 -9.49 18.75
CA GLU A 331 -18.18 -8.59 19.43
C GLU A 331 -18.35 -7.17 18.94
N ARG A 332 -18.23 -6.19 19.85
CA ARG A 332 -18.20 -4.77 19.49
C ARG A 332 -16.78 -4.33 19.17
N ARG A 333 -16.65 -3.36 18.26
CA ARG A 333 -15.36 -2.80 17.85
C ARG A 333 -14.59 -2.21 19.03
N GLN A 334 -15.28 -1.54 19.96
CA GLN A 334 -14.64 -0.96 21.14
C GLN A 334 -14.06 -2.04 22.08
N ALA A 335 -14.78 -3.15 22.28
CA ALA A 335 -14.28 -4.27 23.09
C ALA A 335 -13.01 -4.87 22.48
N LEU A 336 -12.94 -4.99 21.14
CA LEU A 336 -11.74 -5.44 20.44
C LEU A 336 -10.56 -4.47 20.64
N ARG A 337 -10.80 -3.16 20.54
CA ARG A 337 -9.77 -2.13 20.79
C ARG A 337 -9.21 -2.20 22.20
N ASP A 338 -10.08 -2.35 23.20
CA ASP A 338 -9.68 -2.41 24.60
C ASP A 338 -8.89 -3.70 24.89
N LEU A 339 -9.28 -4.83 24.28
CA LEU A 339 -8.53 -6.08 24.35
C LEU A 339 -7.13 -5.97 23.72
N LEU A 340 -7.01 -5.26 22.60
CA LEU A 340 -5.73 -5.05 21.91
C LEU A 340 -4.81 -4.13 22.72
N ARG A 341 -5.35 -3.02 23.25
CA ARG A 341 -4.63 -2.13 24.17
C ARG A 341 -4.13 -2.87 25.41
N ALA A 342 -4.99 -3.67 26.04
CA ALA A 342 -4.62 -4.46 27.21
C ALA A 342 -3.48 -5.45 26.92
N ARG A 343 -3.31 -5.85 25.65
CA ARG A 343 -2.22 -6.72 25.19
C ARG A 343 -1.01 -5.98 24.62
N GLY A 344 -1.00 -4.65 24.67
CA GLY A 344 0.05 -3.81 24.07
C GLY A 344 0.20 -4.07 22.57
N ARG A 345 -0.91 -4.30 21.87
CA ARG A 345 -0.92 -4.55 20.43
C ARG A 345 -1.55 -3.38 19.69
N ASP A 346 -0.83 -2.89 18.70
CA ASP A 346 -1.35 -1.93 17.73
C ASP A 346 -2.21 -2.63 16.67
N TRP A 347 -3.08 -1.86 16.02
CA TRP A 347 -3.95 -2.36 14.96
C TRP A 347 -4.21 -1.30 13.91
N ILE A 348 -4.66 -1.76 12.74
CA ILE A 348 -5.09 -0.89 11.64
C ILE A 348 -6.59 -1.08 11.41
N GLU A 349 -7.31 0.02 11.19
CA GLU A 349 -8.73 0.00 10.80
C GLU A 349 -8.93 0.51 9.38
N ASP A 350 -10.10 0.17 8.81
CA ASP A 350 -10.54 0.75 7.55
C ASP A 350 -10.96 2.23 7.74
N PRO A 351 -10.24 3.21 7.16
CA PRO A 351 -10.56 4.63 7.29
C PRO A 351 -11.88 4.99 6.60
N GLY A 352 -12.34 4.19 5.63
CA GLY A 352 -13.64 4.37 4.99
C GLY A 352 -14.83 4.11 5.92
N ASN A 353 -14.62 3.58 7.13
CA ASN A 353 -15.67 3.40 8.12
C ASN A 353 -16.08 4.70 8.82
N GLU A 354 -15.31 5.79 8.69
CA GLU A 354 -15.62 7.09 9.28
C GLU A 354 -16.54 7.96 8.42
N GLY A 355 -16.93 7.49 7.22
CA GLY A 355 -17.78 8.23 6.29
C GLY A 355 -19.19 8.57 6.81
N PHE A 356 -19.81 9.59 6.22
CA PHE A 356 -21.02 10.29 6.69
C PHE A 356 -22.18 9.38 7.15
N GLY A 357 -22.53 8.35 6.37
CA GLY A 357 -23.65 7.45 6.70
C GLY A 357 -23.38 6.48 7.85
N ARG A 358 -22.17 5.89 7.88
CA ARG A 358 -21.75 4.93 8.92
C ARG A 358 -21.44 5.63 10.24
N GLY A 359 -20.74 6.77 10.15
CA GLY A 359 -20.42 7.61 11.30
C GLY A 359 -21.65 8.19 11.99
N ALA A 360 -22.67 8.62 11.23
CA ALA A 360 -23.92 9.13 11.80
C ALA A 360 -24.74 8.05 12.52
N ALA A 361 -24.87 6.86 11.89
CA ALA A 361 -25.52 5.71 12.53
C ALA A 361 -24.82 5.34 13.84
N ARG A 362 -23.49 5.24 13.85
CA ARG A 362 -22.69 4.94 15.05
C ARG A 362 -22.85 6.00 16.16
N ARG A 363 -22.85 7.29 15.83
CA ARG A 363 -23.10 8.37 16.80
C ARG A 363 -24.50 8.28 17.41
N SER A 364 -25.50 7.85 16.62
CA SER A 364 -26.87 7.62 17.13
C SER A 364 -27.01 6.35 17.98
N LEU A 365 -26.15 5.35 17.77
CA LEU A 365 -26.10 4.08 18.51
C LEU A 365 -25.28 4.15 19.81
N ASN A 366 -24.66 5.28 20.13
CA ASN A 366 -23.91 5.52 21.38
C ASN A 366 -24.80 5.64 22.64
N ALA A 367 -26.06 5.21 22.58
CA ALA A 367 -26.85 4.93 23.78
C ALA A 367 -26.22 3.74 24.55
N PRO A 368 -26.27 3.74 25.91
CA PRO A 368 -25.62 2.70 26.71
C PRO A 368 -26.13 1.31 26.31
N ALA A 369 -25.19 0.38 26.15
CA ALA A 369 -25.44 -0.94 25.60
C ALA A 369 -26.47 -1.71 26.45
N VAL A 370 -27.49 -2.28 25.79
CA VAL A 370 -28.15 -3.48 26.34
C VAL A 370 -27.06 -4.56 26.34
N LYS A 371 -26.65 -5.02 27.53
CA LYS A 371 -25.79 -6.20 27.65
C LYS A 371 -26.51 -7.33 26.90
N ALA A 372 -25.96 -7.78 25.77
CA ALA A 372 -26.30 -9.10 25.28
C ALA A 372 -25.90 -10.05 26.41
N ASP A 373 -26.88 -10.69 27.02
CA ASP A 373 -26.68 -11.58 28.14
C ASP A 373 -25.76 -12.70 27.66
N ARG A 374 -24.50 -12.67 28.09
CA ARG A 374 -23.57 -13.75 27.83
C ARG A 374 -24.08 -14.91 28.67
N ASP A 375 -24.72 -15.89 28.05
CA ASP A 375 -24.93 -17.18 28.68
C ASP A 375 -23.53 -17.73 29.05
N PRO A 376 -23.15 -17.74 30.34
CA PRO A 376 -21.83 -18.18 30.76
C PRO A 376 -21.65 -19.70 30.58
N ALA A 377 -22.70 -20.43 30.20
CA ALA A 377 -22.67 -21.85 29.88
C ALA A 377 -22.39 -22.15 28.40
N ARG A 378 -22.29 -21.14 27.52
CA ARG A 378 -21.87 -21.38 26.14
C ARG A 378 -20.36 -21.59 26.11
N ALA A 379 -19.98 -22.86 26.22
CA ALA A 379 -18.61 -23.34 26.11
C ALA A 379 -17.89 -22.68 24.91
N GLU A 380 -16.56 -22.51 25.02
CA GLU A 380 -15.72 -22.35 23.83
C GLU A 380 -16.26 -23.28 22.74
N PRO A 381 -16.47 -22.79 21.50
CA PRO A 381 -16.95 -23.68 20.44
C PRO A 381 -16.03 -24.89 20.46
N PRO A 382 -16.58 -26.11 20.63
CA PRO A 382 -15.76 -27.27 20.91
C PRO A 382 -14.67 -27.32 19.85
N VAL A 383 -13.40 -27.29 20.27
CA VAL A 383 -12.32 -27.77 19.41
C VAL A 383 -12.80 -29.17 19.00
N PRO A 384 -13.06 -29.43 17.70
CA PRO A 384 -13.71 -30.67 17.33
C PRO A 384 -12.81 -31.83 17.71
N SER A 385 -13.11 -32.48 18.84
CA SER A 385 -12.52 -33.74 19.25
C SER A 385 -13.34 -34.90 18.67
N GLY A 386 -13.90 -34.70 17.48
CA GLY A 386 -14.51 -35.74 16.67
C GLY A 386 -13.42 -36.64 16.12
N LYS A 387 -13.30 -37.84 16.69
CA LYS A 387 -12.23 -38.80 16.39
C LYS A 387 -12.23 -39.38 14.97
N ASN A 388 -13.07 -38.97 14.02
CA ASN A 388 -13.12 -39.60 12.68
C ASN A 388 -13.38 -38.71 11.43
N ASP A 389 -13.53 -37.38 11.51
CA ASP A 389 -13.88 -36.56 10.32
C ASP A 389 -12.64 -35.91 9.66
N ARG A 390 -11.57 -36.68 9.41
CA ARG A 390 -10.35 -36.09 8.82
C ARG A 390 -10.61 -35.73 7.36
N VAL A 391 -10.82 -34.44 7.10
CA VAL A 391 -10.51 -33.82 5.81
C VAL A 391 -9.01 -33.98 5.62
N THR A 392 -8.61 -35.07 4.98
CA THR A 392 -7.20 -35.28 4.65
C THR A 392 -6.91 -34.47 3.39
N ALA A 393 -5.89 -33.61 3.45
CA ALA A 393 -5.22 -33.26 2.21
C ALA A 393 -4.82 -34.60 1.58
N SER A 394 -5.36 -34.94 0.41
CA SER A 394 -4.70 -35.98 -0.37
C SER A 394 -3.24 -35.53 -0.46
N GLY A 395 -2.25 -36.43 -0.33
CA GLY A 395 -0.85 -36.10 -0.62
C GLY A 395 -0.61 -35.73 -2.11
N SER A 396 -1.59 -35.11 -2.76
CA SER A 396 -1.66 -34.66 -4.13
C SER A 396 -2.10 -33.18 -4.13
N PRO A 397 -1.49 -32.33 -4.97
CA PRO A 397 -1.57 -30.86 -4.89
C PRO A 397 -2.93 -30.24 -5.27
N ASN A 398 -4.04 -30.98 -5.27
CA ASN A 398 -5.26 -30.56 -5.96
C ASN A 398 -6.61 -30.76 -5.25
N PRO A 399 -7.04 -31.96 -4.83
CA PRO A 399 -8.38 -32.10 -4.25
C PRO A 399 -8.39 -31.98 -2.73
N LEU A 400 -9.38 -31.25 -2.21
CA LEU A 400 -9.80 -31.36 -0.82
C LEU A 400 -10.71 -32.59 -0.72
N LEU A 401 -10.31 -33.56 0.11
CA LEU A 401 -11.13 -34.75 0.40
C LEU A 401 -11.91 -34.50 1.68
N LEU A 402 -13.23 -34.62 1.60
CA LEU A 402 -14.05 -34.72 2.80
C LEU A 402 -14.21 -36.21 3.13
N GLY A 403 -13.94 -36.59 4.38
CA GLY A 403 -14.14 -37.94 4.91
C GLY A 403 -15.63 -38.30 5.07
N GLU A 404 -15.92 -39.46 5.66
CA GLU A 404 -17.31 -39.87 5.95
C GLU A 404 -17.97 -38.89 6.92
N GLY A 405 -19.18 -38.43 6.59
CA GLY A 405 -19.93 -37.47 7.38
C GLY A 405 -19.53 -36.01 7.10
N PHE A 406 -20.50 -35.19 6.70
CA PHE A 406 -20.33 -33.75 6.56
C PHE A 406 -21.32 -33.04 7.49
N ASP A 407 -20.84 -32.17 8.36
CA ASP A 407 -21.67 -31.44 9.32
C ASP A 407 -21.71 -29.93 9.00
N GLY A 408 -22.83 -29.50 8.43
CA GLY A 408 -23.29 -28.11 8.38
C GLY A 408 -22.84 -27.26 7.17
N VAL A 409 -23.82 -26.73 6.43
CA VAL A 409 -23.75 -25.76 5.31
C VAL A 409 -22.53 -24.81 5.29
N ILE A 410 -22.13 -24.27 6.45
CA ILE A 410 -21.00 -23.33 6.56
C ILE A 410 -19.67 -24.01 6.19
N ARG A 411 -19.39 -25.21 6.69
CA ARG A 411 -18.13 -25.93 6.38
C ARG A 411 -18.03 -26.29 4.89
N LEU A 412 -19.18 -26.52 4.24
CA LEU A 412 -19.28 -26.86 2.83
C LEU A 412 -18.97 -25.62 2.00
N GLY A 413 -19.53 -24.48 2.44
CA GLY A 413 -19.20 -23.17 1.91
C GLY A 413 -17.72 -22.86 1.99
N GLN A 414 -17.09 -23.07 3.15
CA GLN A 414 -15.66 -22.86 3.36
C GLN A 414 -14.80 -23.79 2.49
N THR A 415 -15.17 -25.07 2.38
CA THR A 415 -14.47 -26.06 1.53
C THR A 415 -14.55 -25.66 0.06
N VAL A 416 -15.75 -25.34 -0.43
CA VAL A 416 -15.99 -24.87 -1.80
C VAL A 416 -15.18 -23.61 -2.08
N LEU A 417 -15.16 -22.65 -1.15
CA LEU A 417 -14.42 -21.40 -1.31
C LEU A 417 -12.89 -21.64 -1.36
N CYS A 418 -12.35 -22.47 -0.47
CA CYS A 418 -10.91 -22.78 -0.43
C CYS A 418 -10.46 -23.57 -1.66
N ALA A 419 -11.28 -24.53 -2.13
CA ALA A 419 -11.02 -25.28 -3.36
C ALA A 419 -11.16 -24.42 -4.62
N ALA A 420 -12.08 -23.46 -4.61
CA ALA A 420 -12.21 -22.49 -5.69
C ALA A 420 -11.03 -21.52 -5.69
N GLY A 421 -10.58 -21.00 -4.54
CA GLY A 421 -9.44 -20.07 -4.48
C GLY A 421 -9.75 -18.62 -4.88
N HIS A 422 -10.99 -18.29 -5.24
CA HIS A 422 -11.40 -16.91 -5.51
C HIS A 422 -12.26 -16.34 -4.38
N ASP A 423 -12.56 -15.05 -4.42
CA ASP A 423 -13.29 -14.28 -3.40
C ASP A 423 -14.82 -14.39 -3.42
N ARG A 424 -15.39 -15.17 -4.33
CA ARG A 424 -16.85 -15.31 -4.44
C ARG A 424 -17.37 -16.46 -3.56
N PRO A 425 -17.97 -16.19 -2.39
CA PRO A 425 -18.63 -17.21 -1.60
C PRO A 425 -19.83 -17.82 -2.36
N PRO A 426 -20.07 -19.13 -2.22
CA PRO A 426 -21.27 -19.77 -2.73
C PRO A 426 -22.54 -19.19 -2.10
N ARG A 427 -23.65 -19.24 -2.86
CA ARG A 427 -24.93 -18.71 -2.37
C ARG A 427 -25.53 -19.68 -1.34
N PRO A 428 -26.17 -19.18 -0.26
CA PRO A 428 -26.72 -20.03 0.81
C PRO A 428 -27.71 -21.09 0.30
N ASP A 429 -28.67 -20.69 -0.55
CA ASP A 429 -29.66 -21.59 -1.17
C ASP A 429 -29.01 -22.76 -1.93
N ARG A 430 -27.91 -22.47 -2.64
CA ARG A 430 -27.16 -23.48 -3.39
C ARG A 430 -26.33 -24.38 -2.51
N LEU A 431 -25.86 -23.89 -1.36
CA LEU A 431 -25.18 -24.73 -0.38
C LEU A 431 -26.16 -25.70 0.29
N THR A 432 -27.33 -25.24 0.72
CA THR A 432 -28.36 -26.10 1.30
C THR A 432 -28.79 -27.19 0.32
N ALA A 433 -28.97 -26.83 -0.97
CA ALA A 433 -29.28 -27.82 -2.00
C ALA A 433 -28.14 -28.83 -2.23
N LEU A 434 -26.87 -28.40 -2.09
CA LEU A 434 -25.72 -29.29 -2.23
C LEU A 434 -25.59 -30.22 -1.01
N GLU A 435 -25.79 -29.71 0.20
CA GLU A 435 -25.81 -30.50 1.44
C GLU A 435 -26.88 -31.60 1.39
N ALA A 436 -28.11 -31.26 0.99
CA ALA A 436 -29.19 -32.23 0.82
C ALA A 436 -28.84 -33.33 -0.21
N ARG A 437 -28.10 -32.98 -1.27
CA ARG A 437 -27.63 -33.97 -2.26
C ARG A 437 -26.51 -34.86 -1.73
N LEU A 438 -25.60 -34.31 -0.93
CA LEU A 438 -24.54 -35.08 -0.28
C LEU A 438 -25.12 -36.09 0.71
N ALA A 439 -26.14 -35.69 1.47
CA ALA A 439 -26.85 -36.56 2.40
C ALA A 439 -27.57 -37.75 1.72
N ALA A 440 -27.83 -37.68 0.42
CA ALA A 440 -28.42 -38.80 -0.33
C ALA A 440 -27.43 -39.93 -0.65
N GLU A 441 -26.12 -39.72 -0.42
CA GLU A 441 -25.03 -40.68 -0.68
C GLU A 441 -24.99 -41.28 -2.11
N LEU A 442 -25.66 -40.64 -3.08
CA LEU A 442 -25.63 -41.05 -4.48
C LEU A 442 -24.46 -40.41 -5.22
N PRO A 443 -23.83 -41.12 -6.19
CA PRO A 443 -22.80 -40.53 -7.02
C PRO A 443 -23.31 -39.31 -7.80
N PHE A 444 -22.60 -38.18 -7.73
CA PHE A 444 -22.90 -37.03 -8.58
C PHE A 444 -21.69 -36.14 -8.83
N THR A 445 -21.80 -35.31 -9.87
CA THR A 445 -20.90 -34.18 -10.11
C THR A 445 -21.69 -32.88 -10.08
N ALA A 446 -21.12 -31.85 -9.45
CA ALA A 446 -21.68 -30.50 -9.41
C ALA A 446 -20.58 -29.45 -9.53
N THR A 447 -20.94 -28.27 -10.01
CA THR A 447 -20.07 -27.09 -9.98
C THR A 447 -20.75 -26.00 -9.18
N LEU A 448 -20.05 -25.44 -8.20
CA LEU A 448 -20.57 -24.37 -7.36
C LEU A 448 -19.44 -23.37 -7.07
N ALA A 449 -19.70 -22.09 -7.37
CA ALA A 449 -18.77 -20.99 -7.09
C ALA A 449 -17.31 -21.32 -7.49
N GLY A 450 -17.10 -21.78 -8.72
CA GLY A 450 -15.79 -22.10 -9.26
C GLY A 450 -15.12 -23.37 -8.74
N ALA A 451 -15.75 -24.09 -7.79
CA ALA A 451 -15.33 -25.43 -7.40
C ALA A 451 -16.15 -26.49 -8.13
N ARG A 452 -15.50 -27.60 -8.46
CA ARG A 452 -16.12 -28.86 -8.89
C ARG A 452 -16.18 -29.80 -7.69
N ILE A 453 -17.32 -30.42 -7.50
CA ILE A 453 -17.62 -31.40 -6.46
C ILE A 453 -17.91 -32.72 -7.14
N GLU A 454 -17.12 -33.75 -6.83
CA GLU A 454 -17.34 -35.13 -7.26
C GLU A 454 -17.63 -35.95 -6.01
N ALA A 455 -18.87 -36.40 -5.87
CA ALA A 455 -19.33 -37.22 -4.75
C ALA A 455 -19.54 -38.66 -5.21
N THR A 456 -19.10 -39.58 -4.37
CA THR A 456 -19.32 -41.03 -4.43
C THR A 456 -19.65 -41.51 -3.01
N PRO A 457 -20.30 -42.68 -2.83
CA PRO A 457 -20.53 -43.23 -1.50
C PRO A 457 -19.24 -43.26 -0.67
N GLY A 458 -19.26 -42.67 0.53
CA GLY A 458 -18.11 -42.60 1.44
C GLY A 458 -16.96 -41.67 1.01
N ARG A 459 -17.08 -40.92 -0.10
CA ARG A 459 -16.01 -40.04 -0.57
C ARG A 459 -16.51 -38.84 -1.37
N VAL A 460 -16.15 -37.64 -0.92
CA VAL A 460 -16.43 -36.39 -1.62
C VAL A 460 -15.12 -35.67 -1.93
N VAL A 461 -14.94 -35.28 -3.19
CA VAL A 461 -13.76 -34.62 -3.70
C VAL A 461 -14.14 -33.22 -4.19
N VAL A 462 -13.53 -32.19 -3.63
CA VAL A 462 -13.75 -30.80 -4.02
C VAL A 462 -12.47 -30.22 -4.62
N MET A 463 -12.55 -29.65 -5.81
CA MET A 463 -11.38 -29.14 -6.56
C MET A 463 -11.73 -27.90 -7.37
N ARG A 464 -10.72 -27.16 -7.87
CA ARG A 464 -10.96 -26.02 -8.77
C ARG A 464 -11.52 -26.49 -10.11
N GLU A 465 -12.61 -25.87 -10.57
CA GLU A 465 -13.14 -26.10 -11.92
C GLU A 465 -12.25 -25.41 -12.97
N ALA A 466 -11.56 -26.21 -13.79
CA ALA A 466 -10.64 -25.69 -14.81
C ALA A 466 -11.37 -24.79 -15.83
N GLY A 467 -12.66 -25.05 -16.11
CA GLY A 467 -13.46 -24.19 -16.99
C GLY A 467 -13.63 -22.74 -16.49
N GLU A 468 -13.34 -22.42 -15.23
CA GLU A 468 -13.34 -21.04 -14.74
C GLU A 468 -12.25 -20.17 -15.39
N PHE A 469 -11.10 -20.74 -15.77
CA PHE A 469 -10.00 -19.99 -16.41
C PHE A 469 -10.36 -19.49 -17.81
N ARG A 470 -11.31 -20.11 -18.50
CA ARG A 470 -11.82 -19.61 -19.79
C ARG A 470 -12.84 -18.48 -19.61
N ARG A 471 -13.48 -18.41 -18.45
CA ARG A 471 -14.55 -17.44 -18.14
C ARG A 471 -14.01 -16.15 -17.52
N ARG A 472 -12.81 -16.17 -16.95
CA ARG A 472 -12.13 -14.99 -16.39
C ARG A 472 -10.83 -14.72 -17.17
N ALA A 473 -10.80 -13.64 -17.94
CA ALA A 473 -9.60 -13.19 -18.64
C ALA A 473 -8.57 -12.63 -17.66
N SER A 474 -7.29 -12.94 -17.90
CA SER A 474 -6.10 -12.62 -17.09
C SER A 474 -5.98 -13.41 -15.77
N VAL A 475 -5.38 -14.61 -15.87
CA VAL A 475 -4.82 -15.35 -14.72
C VAL A 475 -3.31 -15.55 -14.89
N GLN A 476 -2.70 -14.75 -15.77
CA GLN A 476 -1.26 -14.68 -15.88
C GLN A 476 -0.74 -13.72 -14.81
N LEU A 477 0.14 -14.22 -13.95
CA LEU A 477 0.79 -13.41 -12.92
C LEU A 477 2.30 -13.44 -13.16
N ARG A 478 2.90 -12.26 -13.35
CA ARG A 478 4.34 -12.08 -13.41
C ARG A 478 4.94 -12.32 -12.02
N LEU A 479 5.96 -13.16 -11.93
CA LEU A 479 6.68 -13.43 -10.68
C LEU A 479 7.90 -12.53 -10.59
N ASN A 480 8.08 -11.91 -9.42
CA ASN A 480 9.28 -11.16 -9.10
C ASN A 480 10.28 -12.07 -8.37
N PRO A 481 11.59 -11.97 -8.66
CA PRO A 481 12.62 -12.78 -8.00
C PRO A 481 12.55 -12.69 -6.48
N ASP A 482 12.60 -13.83 -5.81
CA ASP A 482 12.61 -14.03 -4.36
C ASP A 482 11.44 -13.39 -3.61
N ARG A 483 10.42 -12.92 -4.33
CA ARG A 483 9.18 -12.39 -3.75
C ARG A 483 8.07 -13.42 -3.92
N PRO A 484 7.49 -13.94 -2.83
CA PRO A 484 6.35 -14.83 -2.95
C PRO A 484 5.19 -14.08 -3.64
N ALA A 485 4.45 -14.74 -4.52
CA ALA A 485 3.22 -14.24 -5.17
C ALA A 485 2.07 -15.25 -5.00
N VAL A 486 0.84 -14.80 -4.66
CA VAL A 486 -0.33 -15.69 -4.56
C VAL A 486 -1.02 -15.75 -5.92
N TRP A 487 -1.11 -16.94 -6.50
CA TRP A 487 -1.73 -17.21 -7.79
C TRP A 487 -3.06 -17.96 -7.62
N ASP A 488 -4.14 -17.40 -8.18
CA ASP A 488 -5.51 -17.94 -8.14
C ASP A 488 -6.00 -18.27 -6.70
N GLY A 489 -5.36 -17.69 -5.68
CA GLY A 489 -5.67 -17.96 -4.26
C GLY A 489 -5.40 -19.37 -3.74
N ARG A 490 -4.93 -20.29 -4.59
CA ARG A 490 -4.64 -21.67 -4.17
C ARG A 490 -3.16 -21.93 -4.00
N TYR A 491 -2.31 -21.13 -4.64
CA TYR A 491 -0.87 -21.36 -4.63
C TYR A 491 -0.12 -20.08 -4.27
N GLU A 492 0.83 -20.17 -3.35
CA GLU A 492 1.89 -19.19 -3.22
C GLU A 492 3.12 -19.70 -3.97
N ILE A 493 3.71 -18.87 -4.82
CA ILE A 493 4.82 -19.23 -5.69
C ILE A 493 5.94 -18.23 -5.51
N THR A 494 7.16 -18.73 -5.29
CA THR A 494 8.39 -17.91 -5.19
C THR A 494 9.40 -18.42 -6.21
N ALA A 495 9.69 -17.64 -7.24
CA ALA A 495 10.72 -17.93 -8.21
C ALA A 495 12.01 -17.20 -7.81
N SER A 496 13.17 -17.84 -8.01
CA SER A 496 14.49 -17.25 -7.75
C SER A 496 15.01 -16.39 -8.91
N GLU A 497 14.46 -16.56 -10.10
CA GLU A 497 14.85 -15.85 -11.33
C GLU A 497 13.72 -14.94 -11.82
N ASP A 498 14.07 -13.88 -12.56
CA ASP A 498 13.12 -13.05 -13.31
C ASP A 498 12.74 -13.75 -14.63
N GLY A 499 11.71 -13.25 -15.30
CA GLY A 499 11.26 -13.78 -16.59
C GLY A 499 10.15 -14.82 -16.47
N TRP A 500 9.68 -15.13 -15.27
CA TRP A 500 8.63 -16.14 -15.06
C TRP A 500 7.25 -15.52 -14.95
N SER A 501 6.30 -16.10 -15.68
CA SER A 501 4.87 -15.88 -15.49
C SER A 501 4.17 -17.17 -15.14
N VAL A 502 3.32 -17.18 -14.11
CA VAL A 502 2.46 -18.34 -13.80
C VAL A 502 1.13 -18.23 -14.54
N VAL A 503 0.67 -19.34 -15.11
CA VAL A 503 -0.59 -19.50 -15.84
C VAL A 503 -1.23 -20.87 -15.53
N PRO A 504 -2.52 -21.10 -15.82
CA PRO A 504 -3.12 -22.42 -15.67
C PRO A 504 -2.61 -23.40 -16.74
N ALA A 505 -2.48 -24.68 -16.40
CA ALA A 505 -2.10 -25.73 -17.35
C ALA A 505 -3.15 -25.99 -18.45
N LEU A 506 -4.36 -25.43 -18.33
CA LEU A 506 -5.45 -25.59 -19.28
C LEU A 506 -5.03 -25.15 -20.69
N GLY A 507 -5.06 -26.09 -21.64
CA GLY A 507 -4.62 -25.86 -23.02
C GLY A 507 -3.11 -25.95 -23.23
N LEU A 508 -2.31 -26.12 -22.16
CA LEU A 508 -0.85 -26.15 -22.19
C LEU A 508 -0.26 -27.53 -21.87
N LEU A 509 -1.09 -28.51 -21.47
CA LEU A 509 -0.66 -29.86 -21.09
C LEU A 509 0.16 -30.58 -22.17
N ALA A 510 -0.13 -30.35 -23.45
CA ALA A 510 0.60 -30.95 -24.56
C ALA A 510 2.03 -30.38 -24.71
N GLY A 511 2.27 -29.15 -24.24
CA GLY A 511 3.57 -28.49 -24.28
C GLY A 511 4.51 -28.88 -23.15
N LEU A 512 4.01 -29.58 -22.12
CA LEU A 512 4.82 -30.08 -21.00
C LEU A 512 5.76 -31.21 -21.45
N SER A 513 6.88 -31.40 -20.75
CA SER A 513 7.77 -32.55 -20.95
C SER A 513 7.07 -33.88 -20.64
N ASP A 514 7.58 -35.01 -21.17
CA ASP A 514 7.04 -36.34 -20.84
C ASP A 514 7.03 -36.63 -19.33
N ALA A 515 8.09 -36.23 -18.64
CA ALA A 515 8.20 -36.35 -17.19
C ALA A 515 7.11 -35.53 -16.47
N ASP A 516 6.86 -34.30 -16.93
CA ASP A 516 5.83 -33.43 -16.35
C ASP A 516 4.42 -33.95 -16.64
N ARG A 517 4.16 -34.46 -17.85
CA ARG A 517 2.89 -35.10 -18.19
C ARG A 517 2.61 -36.31 -17.31
N ALA A 518 3.62 -37.14 -17.04
CA ALA A 518 3.50 -38.29 -16.15
C ALA A 518 3.17 -37.87 -14.71
N LEU A 519 3.73 -36.76 -14.23
CA LEU A 519 3.38 -36.19 -12.92
C LEU A 519 1.94 -35.67 -12.89
N VAL A 520 1.51 -34.92 -13.91
CA VAL A 520 0.14 -34.40 -14.01
C VAL A 520 -0.89 -35.53 -14.11
N ALA A 521 -0.55 -36.64 -14.77
CA ALA A 521 -1.45 -37.79 -14.92
C ALA A 521 -1.90 -38.39 -13.58
N ARG A 522 -1.11 -38.21 -12.51
CA ARG A 522 -1.44 -38.66 -11.14
C ARG A 522 -2.55 -37.83 -10.47
N SER A 523 -2.87 -36.65 -11.00
CA SER A 523 -3.99 -35.83 -10.53
C SER A 523 -5.32 -36.25 -11.19
N PRO A 524 -6.47 -36.06 -10.51
CA PRO A 524 -7.79 -36.25 -11.10
C PRO A 524 -7.92 -35.49 -12.42
N ALA A 525 -8.50 -36.11 -13.45
CA ALA A 525 -8.55 -35.55 -14.80
C ALA A 525 -9.14 -34.13 -14.83
N ALA A 526 -10.17 -33.88 -14.03
CA ALA A 526 -10.82 -32.58 -13.92
C ALA A 526 -9.96 -31.48 -13.28
N ALA A 527 -8.96 -31.84 -12.45
CA ALA A 527 -8.09 -30.88 -11.77
C ALA A 527 -6.84 -30.52 -12.60
N ARG A 528 -6.47 -31.33 -13.60
CA ARG A 528 -5.20 -31.19 -14.35
C ARG A 528 -5.05 -29.82 -15.01
N GLY A 529 -6.12 -29.31 -15.62
CA GLY A 529 -6.10 -27.99 -16.27
C GLY A 529 -5.98 -26.81 -15.29
N ALA A 530 -6.25 -27.03 -14.01
CA ALA A 530 -6.18 -26.00 -12.97
C ALA A 530 -4.80 -25.93 -12.27
N LEU A 531 -3.84 -26.75 -12.69
CA LEU A 531 -2.50 -26.77 -12.11
C LEU A 531 -1.69 -25.53 -12.53
N PRO A 532 -0.84 -24.97 -11.64
CA PRO A 532 0.07 -23.89 -11.98
C PRO A 532 1.21 -24.39 -12.88
N VAL A 533 1.40 -23.72 -14.02
CA VAL A 533 2.58 -23.88 -14.87
C VAL A 533 3.27 -22.52 -15.03
N LEU A 534 4.59 -22.53 -15.19
CA LEU A 534 5.38 -21.34 -15.46
C LEU A 534 5.77 -21.29 -16.93
N ILE A 535 5.71 -20.10 -17.49
CA ILE A 535 6.18 -19.75 -18.83
C ILE A 535 7.30 -18.73 -18.67
N ARG A 536 8.43 -18.97 -19.32
CA ARG A 536 9.56 -18.04 -19.35
C ARG A 536 9.40 -17.07 -20.52
N ASP A 537 9.79 -15.82 -20.35
CA ASP A 537 9.80 -14.83 -21.43
C ASP A 537 10.50 -15.35 -22.69
N GLY A 538 9.83 -15.21 -23.83
CA GLY A 538 10.34 -15.67 -25.13
C GLY A 538 10.31 -17.19 -25.33
N SER A 539 9.69 -17.96 -24.43
CA SER A 539 9.50 -19.41 -24.56
C SER A 539 8.02 -19.77 -24.49
N ASP A 540 7.56 -20.56 -25.45
CA ASP A 540 6.18 -21.11 -25.44
C ASP A 540 6.08 -22.44 -24.69
N ARG A 541 7.20 -22.94 -24.13
CA ARG A 541 7.23 -24.21 -23.39
C ARG A 541 6.89 -23.99 -21.91
N PRO A 542 5.75 -24.53 -21.44
CA PRO A 542 5.41 -24.48 -20.02
C PRO A 542 6.23 -25.49 -19.20
N VAL A 543 6.49 -25.16 -17.94
CA VAL A 543 7.08 -26.06 -16.94
C VAL A 543 6.15 -26.12 -15.73
N LEU A 544 6.03 -27.28 -15.06
CA LEU A 544 5.28 -27.35 -13.81
C LEU A 544 5.87 -26.42 -12.76
N ALA A 545 5.03 -25.63 -12.08
CA ALA A 545 5.54 -24.55 -11.24
C ALA A 545 6.46 -25.02 -10.11
N TRP A 546 6.14 -26.16 -9.48
CA TRP A 546 6.98 -26.72 -8.41
C TRP A 546 8.29 -27.34 -8.88
N ARG A 547 8.57 -27.37 -10.19
CA ARG A 547 9.89 -27.76 -10.72
C ARG A 547 10.84 -26.59 -10.94
N ALA A 548 10.30 -25.38 -11.04
CA ALA A 548 11.05 -24.17 -11.37
C ALA A 548 10.94 -23.09 -10.29
N ALA A 549 10.04 -23.26 -9.31
CA ALA A 549 9.82 -22.32 -8.22
C ALA A 549 9.41 -23.07 -6.94
N ARG A 550 9.60 -22.42 -5.78
CA ARG A 550 9.03 -22.88 -4.52
C ARG A 550 7.52 -22.64 -4.57
N VAL A 551 6.72 -23.70 -4.42
CA VAL A 551 5.25 -23.63 -4.45
C VAL A 551 4.68 -24.13 -3.13
N LEU A 552 3.80 -23.34 -2.52
CA LEU A 552 3.02 -23.68 -1.35
C LEU A 552 1.54 -23.78 -1.72
N ASN A 553 0.91 -24.92 -1.46
CA ASN A 553 -0.53 -25.08 -1.63
C ASN A 553 -1.28 -24.47 -0.44
N LEU A 554 -2.00 -23.39 -0.69
CA LEU A 554 -2.75 -22.66 0.32
C LEU A 554 -4.14 -23.26 0.57
N GLY A 555 -4.71 -24.02 -0.38
CA GLY A 555 -6.09 -24.53 -0.27
C GLY A 555 -6.39 -25.31 1.02
N PRO A 556 -5.63 -26.39 1.31
CA PRO A 556 -5.80 -27.16 2.54
C PRO A 556 -5.53 -26.35 3.82
N ARG A 557 -4.46 -25.56 3.81
CA ARG A 557 -4.06 -24.70 4.95
C ARG A 557 -5.15 -23.70 5.31
N ARG A 558 -5.73 -23.07 4.29
CA ARG A 558 -6.84 -22.13 4.40
C ARG A 558 -8.11 -22.80 4.90
N LEU A 559 -8.35 -24.05 4.50
CA LEU A 559 -9.47 -24.83 5.03
C LEU A 559 -9.28 -25.19 6.52
N MET A 560 -8.08 -25.62 6.93
CA MET A 560 -7.79 -25.90 8.35
C MET A 560 -8.06 -24.68 9.24
N LEU A 561 -7.65 -23.48 8.80
CA LEU A 561 -8.02 -22.23 9.48
C LEU A 561 -9.53 -21.99 9.50
N ALA A 562 -10.22 -22.20 8.37
CA ALA A 562 -11.66 -22.01 8.24
C ALA A 562 -12.44 -22.80 9.30
N LEU A 563 -12.02 -24.05 9.46
CA LEU A 563 -12.62 -25.04 10.34
C LEU A 563 -12.22 -24.82 11.81
N GLY A 564 -11.21 -23.98 12.08
CA GLY A 564 -10.70 -23.74 13.43
C GLY A 564 -9.81 -24.86 13.96
N GLU A 565 -9.27 -25.69 13.08
CA GLU A 565 -8.32 -26.77 13.41
C GLU A 565 -6.95 -26.22 13.83
N THR A 566 -6.66 -24.97 13.43
CA THR A 566 -5.53 -24.19 13.94
C THR A 566 -5.97 -22.76 14.21
N THR A 567 -5.43 -22.17 15.27
CA THR A 567 -5.69 -20.79 15.69
C THR A 567 -4.51 -19.85 15.42
N GLN A 568 -3.35 -20.38 14.98
CA GLN A 568 -2.17 -19.58 14.69
C GLN A 568 -1.75 -19.72 13.23
N GLU A 569 -1.71 -18.59 12.52
CA GLU A 569 -1.41 -18.54 11.08
C GLU A 569 0.01 -19.00 10.74
N LYS A 570 0.97 -18.85 11.67
CA LYS A 570 2.33 -19.39 11.51
C LYS A 570 2.38 -20.93 11.47
N ASP A 571 1.36 -21.61 11.99
CA ASP A 571 1.27 -23.07 11.85
C ASP A 571 0.87 -23.48 10.43
N LEU A 572 0.46 -22.52 9.59
CA LEU A 572 0.25 -22.71 8.14
C LEU A 572 1.52 -22.60 7.33
N THR A 573 2.68 -22.35 7.92
CA THR A 573 3.96 -22.49 7.22
C THR A 573 4.73 -23.71 7.69
N ARG A 574 4.25 -24.42 8.71
CA ARG A 574 4.78 -25.74 9.10
C ARG A 574 4.46 -26.77 8.02
N THR A 575 5.42 -27.63 7.73
CA THR A 575 5.25 -28.79 6.85
C THR A 575 4.24 -29.73 7.50
N VAL A 576 3.03 -29.84 6.97
CA VAL A 576 2.13 -30.94 7.36
C VAL A 576 2.66 -32.19 6.67
N HIS A 577 2.72 -33.31 7.38
CA HIS A 577 3.16 -34.58 6.80
C HIS A 577 2.35 -34.88 5.52
N GLY A 578 3.04 -34.99 4.37
CA GLY A 578 2.43 -35.27 3.05
C GLY A 578 2.21 -34.05 2.13
N GLU A 579 2.65 -32.84 2.51
CA GLU A 579 2.36 -31.60 1.76
C GLU A 579 3.50 -31.05 0.88
N THR A 580 4.65 -31.72 0.78
CA THR A 580 5.64 -31.36 -0.23
C THR A 580 5.04 -31.64 -1.62
N PRO A 581 4.89 -30.64 -2.53
CA PRO A 581 4.74 -30.97 -3.95
C PRO A 581 5.92 -31.89 -4.28
N PRO A 582 5.73 -33.05 -4.92
CA PRO A 582 6.69 -34.16 -4.87
C PRO A 582 8.07 -33.69 -5.30
N SER A 583 8.91 -33.33 -4.33
CA SER A 583 10.32 -33.01 -4.54
C SER A 583 11.17 -34.26 -4.42
N ASP A 584 10.57 -35.37 -3.98
CA ASP A 584 11.19 -36.65 -3.71
C ASP A 584 10.28 -37.64 -4.48
N LEU A 585 10.68 -38.39 -5.52
CA LEU A 585 11.79 -39.34 -5.49
C LEU A 585 12.07 -39.76 -4.05
N PHE A 586 11.11 -40.42 -3.41
CA PHE A 586 11.16 -41.85 -3.11
C PHE A 586 9.75 -42.44 -3.06
#